data_AF-A0A1M6B7J4-F1
#
_entry.id   AF-A0A1M6B7J4-F1
#
_cell.length_a   1.000
_cell.length_b   1.000
_cell.length_c   1.000
_cell.angle_alpha   90.00
_cell.angle_beta   90.00
_cell.angle_gamma   90.00
#
_symmetry.space_group_name_H-M   'P 1'
#
loop_
_entity.id
_entity.type
_entity.pdbx_description
1 polymer ?
#
loop_
_entity_poly.entity_id
_entity_poly.type
_entity_poly.pdbx_seq_one_letter_code
_entity_poly.pdbx_strand_id
1 'polypeptide(L)' 'MLLSGCSATPEPRVIVKTEYQKQVIPVFLIRDTAVPNIPQQGATNAQLVEYMASMENALNNCNIDKKSIRQWQNHTQPPP' A
#
# COMPACT_ATOMS: atom_id res chain seq x y z
N MET A 1 69.75 -16.96 -4.90
CA MET A 1 68.66 -16.55 -3.98
C MET A 1 67.37 -16.54 -4.77
N LEU A 2 66.54 -17.57 -4.61
CA LEU A 2 65.22 -17.69 -5.24
C LEU A 2 64.20 -17.09 -4.26
N LEU A 3 63.73 -15.87 -4.55
CA LEU A 3 62.64 -15.25 -3.80
C LEU A 3 61.32 -15.84 -4.30
N SER A 4 60.85 -16.86 -3.60
CA SER A 4 59.52 -17.45 -3.78
C SER A 4 58.45 -16.40 -3.51
N GLY A 5 57.90 -15.84 -4.58
CA GLY A 5 56.70 -15.01 -4.51
C GLY A 5 55.49 -15.89 -4.23
N CYS A 6 55.03 -15.92 -2.97
CA CYS A 6 53.70 -16.42 -2.66
C CYS A 6 52.67 -15.39 -3.15
N SER A 7 52.22 -15.50 -4.40
CA SER A 7 50.99 -14.85 -4.84
C SER A 7 49.85 -15.54 -4.10
N ALA A 8 49.50 -15.03 -2.92
CA ALA A 8 48.30 -15.43 -2.23
C ALA A 8 47.13 -14.80 -2.99
N THR A 9 46.56 -15.55 -3.94
CA THR A 9 45.26 -15.22 -4.53
C THR A 9 44.27 -15.06 -3.37
N PRO A 10 43.66 -13.89 -3.16
CA PRO A 10 42.72 -13.73 -2.06
C PRO A 10 41.57 -14.71 -2.28
N GLU A 11 41.27 -15.54 -1.27
CA GLU A 11 40.10 -16.41 -1.34
C GLU A 11 38.85 -15.54 -1.54
N PRO A 12 37.92 -15.95 -2.43
CA PRO A 12 36.68 -15.22 -2.63
C PRO A 12 35.90 -15.20 -1.32
N ARG A 13 35.82 -14.03 -0.70
CA ARG A 13 35.02 -13.83 0.51
C ARG A 13 33.56 -13.68 0.11
N VAL A 14 32.74 -14.64 0.52
CA VAL A 14 31.29 -14.53 0.42
C VAL A 14 30.83 -13.48 1.43
N ILE A 15 30.42 -12.31 0.95
CA ILE A 15 29.82 -11.26 1.78
C ILE A 15 28.32 -11.51 1.81
N VAL A 16 27.81 -12.01 2.93
CA VAL A 16 26.37 -12.13 3.15
C VAL A 16 25.83 -10.74 3.49
N LYS A 17 24.99 -10.20 2.60
CA LYS A 17 24.29 -8.93 2.83
C LYS A 17 22.82 -9.21 3.04
N THR A 18 22.32 -8.89 4.23
CA THR A 18 20.88 -8.91 4.49
C THR A 18 20.23 -7.75 3.75
N GLU A 19 19.31 -8.06 2.84
CA GLU A 19 18.48 -7.06 2.17
C GLU A 19 17.12 -6.96 2.87
N TYR A 20 16.76 -5.72 3.23
CA TYR A 20 15.42 -5.40 3.69
C TYR A 20 14.66 -4.77 2.53
N GLN A 21 13.63 -5.45 2.03
CA GLN A 21 12.74 -4.87 1.03
C GLN A 21 11.45 -4.40 1.70
N LYS A 22 11.13 -3.11 1.55
CA LYS A 22 9.87 -2.57 2.03
C LYS A 22 8.74 -3.09 1.16
N GLN A 23 7.81 -3.84 1.77
CA GLN A 23 6.56 -4.19 1.10
C GLN A 23 5.70 -2.94 0.96
N VAL A 24 5.29 -2.66 -0.28
CA VAL A 24 4.37 -1.55 -0.60
C VAL A 24 3.00 -2.11 -0.92
N ILE A 25 1.96 -1.39 -0.48
CA ILE A 25 0.59 -1.79 -0.74
C ILE A 25 0.26 -1.49 -2.20
N PRO A 26 -0.37 -2.43 -2.93
CA PRO A 26 -0.81 -2.18 -4.29
C PRO A 26 -1.69 -0.93 -4.40
N VAL A 27 -1.40 -0.08 -5.41
CA VAL A 27 -2.03 1.24 -5.57
C VAL A 27 -3.56 1.16 -5.65
N PHE A 28 -4.10 0.11 -6.26
CA PHE A 28 -5.55 -0.07 -6.39
C PHE A 28 -6.26 -0.30 -5.05
N LEU A 29 -5.56 -0.83 -4.03
CA LEU A 29 -6.13 -1.06 -2.70
C LEU A 29 -6.21 0.24 -1.88
N ILE A 30 -5.39 1.24 -2.19
CA ILE A 30 -5.35 2.52 -1.50
C ILE A 30 -6.08 3.64 -2.25
N ARG A 31 -6.63 3.37 -3.44
CA ARG A 31 -7.42 4.35 -4.19
C ARG A 31 -8.84 4.43 -3.64
N ASP A 32 -9.35 5.65 -3.48
CA ASP A 32 -10.74 5.87 -3.08
C ASP A 32 -11.71 5.27 -4.10
N THR A 33 -12.75 4.62 -3.59
CA THR A 33 -13.89 4.13 -4.34
C THR A 33 -14.82 5.30 -4.65
N ALA A 34 -15.23 5.44 -5.91
CA ALA A 34 -16.15 6.49 -6.31
C ALA A 34 -17.51 6.30 -5.61
N VAL A 35 -18.02 7.37 -5.00
CA VAL A 35 -19.36 7.40 -4.41
C VAL A 35 -20.29 8.07 -5.43
N PRO A 36 -21.32 7.37 -5.93
CA PRO A 36 -22.24 7.95 -6.90
C PRO A 36 -23.09 9.05 -6.25
N ASN A 37 -23.38 10.12 -7.00
CA ASN A 37 -24.34 11.13 -6.56
C ASN A 37 -25.76 10.56 -6.68
N ILE A 38 -26.45 10.43 -5.55
CA ILE A 38 -27.79 9.87 -5.50
C ILE A 38 -28.80 11.03 -5.51
N PRO A 39 -29.57 11.20 -6.60
CA PRO A 39 -30.54 12.30 -6.69
C PRO A 39 -31.62 12.14 -5.61
N GLN A 40 -31.73 13.14 -4.74
CA GLN A 40 -32.73 13.16 -3.66
C GLN A 40 -34.14 13.51 -4.17
N GLN A 41 -34.25 14.16 -5.32
CA GLN A 41 -35.52 14.61 -5.88
C GLN A 41 -36.10 13.55 -6.84
N GLY A 42 -37.31 13.07 -6.55
CA GLY A 42 -38.05 12.15 -7.42
C GLY A 42 -37.92 10.66 -7.10
N ALA A 43 -37.28 10.28 -6.00
CA ALA A 43 -37.20 8.89 -5.59
C ALA A 43 -38.52 8.44 -4.94
N THR A 44 -39.39 7.84 -5.75
CA THR A 44 -40.75 7.41 -5.35
C THR A 44 -40.78 6.10 -4.56
N ASN A 45 -39.67 5.35 -4.54
CA ASN A 45 -39.56 4.07 -3.84
C ASN A 45 -38.69 4.21 -2.58
N ALA A 46 -39.33 4.27 -1.41
CA ALA A 46 -38.65 4.42 -0.12
C ALA A 46 -37.57 3.35 0.13
N GLN A 47 -37.85 2.09 -0.22
CA GLN A 47 -36.88 0.98 -0.10
C GLN A 47 -35.65 1.17 -0.99
N LEU A 48 -35.83 1.77 -2.18
CA LEU A 48 -34.72 2.06 -3.08
C LEU A 48 -33.86 3.20 -2.52
N VAL A 49 -34.47 4.21 -1.91
CA VAL A 49 -33.77 5.31 -1.23
C VAL A 49 -32.94 4.78 -0.07
N GLU A 50 -33.52 3.93 0.78
CA GLU A 50 -32.82 3.31 1.91
C GLU A 50 -31.65 2.45 1.45
N TYR A 51 -31.86 1.61 0.42
CA TYR A 51 -30.79 0.82 -0.19
C TYR A 51 -29.66 1.69 -0.73
N MET A 52 -30.00 2.74 -1.48
CA MET A 52 -29.06 3.71 -2.03
C MET A 52 -28.24 4.43 -0.94
N ALA A 53 -28.90 4.92 0.11
CA ALA A 53 -28.24 5.54 1.25
C ALA A 53 -27.32 4.57 2.00
N SER A 54 -27.75 3.31 2.16
CA SER A 54 -26.93 2.27 2.78
C SER A 54 -25.66 1.97 1.97
N MET A 55 -25.79 1.93 0.64
CA MET A 55 -24.67 1.73 -0.28
C MET A 55 -23.69 2.91 -0.22
N GLU A 56 -24.19 4.15 -0.25
CA GLU A 56 -23.36 5.35 -0.08
C GLU A 56 -22.56 5.29 1.23
N ASN A 57 -23.21 4.96 2.34
CA ASN A 57 -22.55 4.83 3.63
C ASN A 57 -21.46 3.72 3.61
N ALA A 58 -21.74 2.56 3.01
CA ALA A 58 -20.77 1.49 2.87
C ALA A 58 -19.53 1.92 2.05
N LEU A 59 -19.73 2.65 0.95
CA LEU A 59 -18.64 3.18 0.13
C LEU A 59 -17.81 4.24 0.89
N ASN A 60 -18.47 5.09 1.67
CA ASN A 60 -17.80 6.07 2.53
C ASN A 60 -16.96 5.39 3.61
N ASN A 61 -17.49 4.38 4.29
CA ASN A 61 -16.75 3.61 5.29
C ASN A 61 -15.54 2.90 4.67
N CYS A 62 -15.69 2.31 3.48
CA CYS A 62 -14.57 1.73 2.75
C CYS A 62 -13.46 2.76 2.47
N ASN A 63 -13.82 3.99 2.09
CA ASN A 63 -12.85 5.06 1.85
C ASN A 63 -12.15 5.53 3.14
N ILE A 64 -12.85 5.51 4.27
CA ILE A 64 -12.28 5.80 5.60
C ILE A 64 -11.22 4.74 5.94
N ASP A 65 -11.52 3.46 5.76
CA ASP A 65 -10.56 2.38 6.02
C ASP A 65 -9.33 2.50 5.13
N LYS A 66 -9.52 2.78 3.83
CA LYS A 66 -8.43 3.02 2.88
C LYS A 66 -7.56 4.22 3.28
N LYS A 67 -8.15 5.27 3.87
CA LYS A 67 -7.40 6.40 4.42
C LYS A 67 -6.47 5.98 5.54
N SER A 68 -6.93 5.10 6.45
CA SER A 68 -6.07 4.57 7.53
C SER A 68 -4.86 3.80 6.98
N ILE A 69 -5.05 3.05 5.90
CA ILE A 69 -3.99 2.29 5.22
C ILE A 69 -2.95 3.24 4.61
N ARG A 70 -3.38 4.34 3.97
CA ARG A 70 -2.48 5.38 3.44
C ARG A 70 -1.66 6.04 4.55
N GLN A 71 -2.28 6.32 5.69
CA GLN A 71 -1.60 6.90 6.85
C GLN A 71 -0.52 5.95 7.40
N TRP A 72 -0.83 4.66 7.53
CA TRP A 72 0.14 3.64 7.93
C TRP A 72 1.36 3.58 6.99
N GLN A 73 1.14 3.66 5.68
CA GLN A 73 2.21 3.64 4.68
C GLN A 73 3.18 4.84 4.84
N ASN A 74 2.64 6.00 5.19
CA ASN A 74 3.39 7.24 5.34
C ASN A 74 4.15 7.31 6.68
N HIS A 75 3.60 6.77 7.78
CA HIS A 75 4.26 6.75 9.08
C HIS A 75 5.42 5.75 9.17
N THR A 76 5.44 4.72 8.33
CA THR A 76 6.50 3.70 8.29
C THR A 76 7.63 4.06 7.32
N GLN A 77 7.78 5.32 6.93
CA GLN A 77 8.96 5.79 6.20
C GLN A 77 10.02 6.25 7.19
N PRO A 78 11.24 5.67 7.22
CA PRO A 78 12.37 6.38 7.82
C PRO A 78 12.61 7.68 7.02
N PRO A 79 13.11 8.75 7.67
CA PRO A 79 13.40 10.02 6.99
C PRO A 79 14.42 9.82 5.86
N PRO A 80 14.42 10.70 4.85
CA PRO A 80 15.36 10.63 3.73
C PRO A 80 16.83 10.73 4.14
#